data_AF-A0ABD1TWV3-F1
#
_entry.id   AF-A0ABD1TWV3-F1
#
_cell.length_a   1.000
_cell.length_b   1.000
_cell.length_c   1.000
_cell.angle_alpha   90.00
_cell.angle_beta   90.00
_cell.angle_gamma   90.00
#
_symmetry.space_group_name_H-M   'P 1'
#
loop_
_entity.id
_entity.type
_entity.pdbx_description
1 polymer ?
#
loop_
_entity_poly.entity_id
_entity_poly.type
_entity_poly.pdbx_seq_one_letter_code
_entity_poly.pdbx_strand_id
1 'polypeptide(L)'
;MRMTYEQLQTDLREFDSNVLQLTKQLDNANAAQKVAAEALEAANIEKRRLQSESKSRGMEAQRLRGELEVSEKGRMEAEAEVTRLLGEKKEMEAKLENVEMDFIVNFHNTEAYTNFSDYFARVGHQEVLVVLRAERPDLDLGPLEDRFPLPEADEEAGS
;
A
#
# COMPACT_ATOMS: atom_id res chain seq x y z
N MET A 1 -77.28 -12.34 -71.63
CA MET A 1 -76.11 -12.99 -72.25
C MET A 1 -76.05 -14.43 -71.77
N ARG A 2 -76.09 -15.41 -72.67
CA ARG A 2 -75.85 -16.82 -72.30
C ARG A 2 -74.37 -17.08 -72.53
N MET A 3 -73.63 -17.40 -71.47
CA MET A 3 -72.27 -17.95 -71.61
C MET A 3 -72.34 -19.26 -72.38
N THR A 4 -71.37 -19.49 -73.25
CA THR A 4 -71.19 -20.79 -73.88
C THR A 4 -70.49 -21.74 -72.91
N TYR A 5 -70.68 -23.05 -73.10
CA TYR A 5 -70.05 -24.08 -72.27
C TYR A 5 -68.51 -23.99 -72.25
N GLU A 6 -67.91 -23.58 -73.37
CA GLU A 6 -66.46 -23.38 -73.50
C GLU A 6 -65.94 -22.19 -72.69
N GLN A 7 -66.70 -21.10 -72.60
CA GLN A 7 -66.37 -19.96 -71.74
C GLN A 7 -66.37 -20.37 -70.27
N LEU A 8 -67.41 -21.09 -69.84
CA LEU A 8 -67.49 -21.59 -68.47
C LEU A 8 -66.34 -22.53 -68.11
N GLN A 9 -65.91 -23.40 -69.03
CA GLN A 9 -64.74 -24.27 -68.81
C GLN A 9 -63.43 -23.50 -68.70
N THR A 10 -63.27 -22.42 -69.46
CA THR A 10 -62.07 -21.58 -69.42
C THR A 10 -62.00 -20.82 -68.11
N ASP A 11 -63.12 -20.19 -67.72
CA ASP A 11 -63.26 -19.47 -66.46
C ASP A 11 -63.01 -20.38 -65.24
N LEU A 12 -63.51 -21.63 -65.28
CA LEU A 12 -63.29 -22.61 -64.20
C LEU A 12 -61.80 -22.98 -64.07
N ARG A 13 -61.09 -23.17 -65.20
CA ARG A 13 -59.66 -23.49 -65.17
C ARG A 13 -58.82 -22.32 -64.67
N GLU A 14 -59.16 -21.09 -65.08
CA GLU A 14 -58.49 -19.90 -64.55
C GLU A 14 -58.76 -19.72 -63.06
N PHE A 15 -60.00 -19.96 -62.63
CA PHE A 15 -60.36 -19.95 -61.21
C PHE A 15 -59.53 -20.96 -60.42
N ASP A 16 -59.45 -22.21 -60.87
CA ASP A 16 -58.66 -23.26 -60.20
C ASP A 16 -57.17 -22.90 -60.16
N SER A 17 -56.63 -22.34 -61.25
CA SER A 17 -55.24 -21.86 -61.31
C SER A 17 -54.99 -20.74 -60.29
N ASN A 18 -55.91 -19.79 -60.18
CA ASN A 18 -55.83 -18.67 -59.24
C ASN A 18 -55.92 -19.15 -57.79
N VAL A 19 -56.83 -20.09 -57.49
CA VAL A 19 -56.94 -20.71 -56.16
C VAL A 19 -55.63 -21.40 -55.79
N LEU A 20 -55.05 -22.20 -56.69
CA LEU A 20 -53.79 -22.89 -56.44
C LEU A 20 -52.65 -21.91 -56.14
N GLN A 21 -52.56 -20.81 -56.90
CA GLN A 21 -51.54 -19.79 -56.72
C GLN A 21 -51.71 -19.05 -55.38
N LEU A 22 -52.95 -18.71 -55.01
CA LEU A 22 -53.27 -18.07 -53.74
C LEU A 22 -52.96 -19.00 -52.55
N THR A 23 -53.28 -20.30 -52.64
CA THR A 23 -52.93 -21.27 -51.61
C THR A 23 -51.41 -21.33 -51.40
N LYS A 24 -50.63 -21.39 -52.48
CA LYS A 24 -49.16 -21.40 -52.39
C LYS A 24 -48.62 -20.11 -51.77
N GLN A 25 -49.20 -18.96 -52.10
CA GLN A 25 -48.83 -17.68 -51.50
C GLN A 25 -49.16 -17.65 -50.01
N LEU A 26 -50.32 -18.18 -49.60
CA LEU A 26 -50.72 -18.26 -48.21
C LEU A 26 -49.79 -19.17 -47.39
N ASP A 27 -49.43 -20.34 -47.95
CA ASP A 27 -48.48 -21.26 -47.29
C ASP A 27 -47.11 -20.62 -47.10
N ASN A 28 -46.61 -19.91 -48.12
CA ASN A 28 -45.36 -19.16 -48.03
C ASN A 28 -45.43 -18.03 -46.99
N ALA A 29 -46.55 -17.30 -46.94
CA ALA A 29 -46.75 -16.23 -45.96
C ALA A 29 -46.82 -16.77 -44.53
N ASN A 30 -47.51 -17.90 -44.32
CA ASN A 30 -47.58 -18.57 -43.02
C ASN A 30 -46.20 -19.07 -42.57
N ALA A 31 -45.42 -19.66 -43.48
CA ALA A 31 -44.05 -20.07 -43.20
C ALA A 31 -43.16 -18.88 -42.80
N ALA A 32 -43.25 -17.77 -43.56
CA ALA A 32 -42.51 -16.55 -43.24
C ALA A 32 -42.93 -15.95 -41.88
N GLN A 33 -44.22 -15.94 -41.58
CA GLN A 33 -44.73 -15.46 -40.30
C GLN A 33 -44.22 -16.30 -39.13
N LYS A 34 -44.15 -17.62 -39.29
CA LYS A 34 -43.59 -18.52 -38.28
C LYS A 34 -42.12 -18.19 -37.99
N VAL A 35 -41.30 -18.06 -39.04
CA VAL A 35 -39.88 -17.70 -38.90
C VAL A 35 -39.73 -16.32 -38.24
N ALA A 36 -40.55 -15.35 -38.62
CA ALA A 36 -40.52 -14.02 -38.01
C ALA A 36 -40.89 -14.05 -36.51
N ALA A 37 -41.87 -14.88 -36.12
CA ALA A 37 -42.26 -15.05 -34.72
C ALA A 37 -41.14 -15.68 -33.89
N GLU A 38 -40.49 -16.74 -34.39
CA GLU A 38 -39.35 -17.40 -33.74
C GLU A 38 -38.16 -16.44 -33.60
N ALA A 39 -37.86 -15.65 -34.64
CA ALA A 39 -36.80 -14.65 -34.59
C ALA A 39 -37.09 -13.55 -33.56
N LEU A 40 -38.34 -13.11 -33.45
CA LEU A 40 -38.76 -12.11 -32.47
C LEU A 40 -38.65 -12.65 -31.03
N GLU A 41 -39.01 -13.91 -30.81
CA GLU A 41 -38.87 -14.56 -29.51
C GLU A 41 -37.39 -14.67 -29.11
N ALA A 42 -36.53 -15.13 -30.02
CA ALA A 42 -35.09 -15.20 -29.80
C ALA A 42 -34.49 -13.81 -29.47
N ALA A 43 -34.87 -12.77 -30.22
CA ALA A 43 -34.43 -11.41 -29.96
C ALA A 43 -34.90 -10.89 -28.59
N ASN A 44 -36.11 -11.24 -28.15
CA ASN A 44 -36.62 -10.85 -26.84
C ASN A 44 -35.90 -11.56 -25.69
N ILE A 45 -35.55 -12.84 -25.86
CA ILE A 45 -34.73 -13.58 -24.88
C ILE A 45 -33.36 -12.92 -24.75
N GLU A 46 -32.70 -12.64 -25.87
CA GLU A 46 -31.38 -12.02 -25.89
C GLU A 46 -31.39 -10.61 -25.26
N LYS A 47 -32.43 -9.81 -25.57
CA LYS A 47 -32.62 -8.51 -24.93
C LYS A 47 -32.72 -8.62 -23.41
N ARG A 48 -33.46 -9.60 -22.88
CA ARG A 48 -33.56 -9.82 -21.42
C ARG A 48 -32.21 -10.24 -20.83
N ARG A 49 -31.47 -11.12 -21.52
CA ARG A 49 -30.12 -11.56 -21.12
C ARG A 49 -29.16 -10.38 -21.02
N LEU A 50 -29.10 -9.54 -22.05
CA LEU A 50 -28.25 -8.34 -22.08
C LEU A 50 -28.66 -7.33 -20.99
N GLN A 51 -29.96 -7.16 -20.73
CA GLN A 51 -30.43 -6.32 -19.64
C GLN A 51 -30.00 -6.85 -18.27
N SER A 52 -30.05 -8.17 -18.03
CA SER A 52 -29.56 -8.74 -16.78
C SER A 52 -28.04 -8.60 -16.63
N GLU A 53 -27.28 -8.81 -17.70
CA GLU A 53 -25.82 -8.65 -17.68
C GLU A 53 -25.41 -7.20 -17.44
N SER A 54 -26.07 -6.26 -18.11
CA SER A 54 -25.82 -4.83 -17.91
C SER A 54 -26.09 -4.40 -16.46
N LYS A 55 -27.17 -4.91 -15.84
CA LYS A 55 -27.46 -4.64 -14.42
C LYS A 55 -26.40 -5.23 -13.50
N SER A 56 -26.01 -6.48 -13.73
CA SER A 56 -24.97 -7.15 -12.94
C SER A 56 -23.63 -6.41 -13.03
N ARG A 57 -23.19 -6.06 -14.25
CA ARG A 57 -21.96 -5.27 -14.47
C ARG A 57 -22.05 -3.88 -13.83
N GLY A 58 -23.21 -3.24 -13.87
CA GLY A 58 -23.43 -1.95 -13.21
C GLY A 58 -23.26 -2.02 -11.70
N MET A 59 -23.82 -3.06 -11.06
CA MET A 59 -23.65 -3.28 -9.61
C MET A 59 -22.20 -3.60 -9.24
N GLU A 60 -21.52 -4.43 -10.05
CA GLU A 60 -20.11 -4.75 -9.84
C GLU A 60 -19.21 -3.51 -9.96
N ALA A 61 -19.43 -2.69 -10.99
CA ALA A 61 -18.71 -1.42 -11.16
C ALA A 61 -18.94 -0.48 -9.97
N GLN A 62 -20.17 -0.41 -9.45
CA GLN A 62 -20.48 0.40 -8.26
C GLN A 62 -19.77 -0.13 -7.01
N ARG A 63 -19.71 -1.46 -6.81
CA ARG A 63 -18.99 -2.09 -5.70
C ARG A 63 -17.49 -1.78 -5.76
N LEU A 64 -16.88 -1.99 -6.93
CA LEU A 64 -15.45 -1.73 -7.14
C LEU A 64 -15.12 -0.25 -6.92
N ARG A 65 -16.01 0.66 -7.32
CA ARG A 65 -15.85 2.09 -7.05
C ARG A 65 -15.85 2.40 -5.55
N GLY A 66 -16.77 1.81 -4.78
CA GLY A 66 -16.80 1.97 -3.33
C GLY A 66 -15.56 1.40 -2.64
N GLU A 67 -15.06 0.25 -3.09
CA GLU A 67 -13.81 -0.34 -2.58
C GLU A 67 -12.60 0.55 -2.88
N LEU A 68 -12.54 1.15 -4.07
CA LEU A 68 -11.48 2.08 -4.44
C LEU A 68 -11.50 3.34 -3.57
N GLU A 69 -12.67 3.94 -3.34
CA GLU A 69 -12.81 5.13 -2.48
C GLU A 69 -12.34 4.87 -1.04
N VAL A 70 -12.68 3.70 -0.48
CA VAL A 70 -12.21 3.30 0.86
C VAL A 70 -10.70 3.09 0.87
N SER A 71 -10.15 2.44 -0.16
CA SER A 71 -8.71 2.21 -0.29
C SER A 71 -7.92 3.51 -0.44
N GLU A 72 -8.39 4.44 -1.27
CA GLU A 72 -7.79 5.76 -1.46
C GLU A 72 -7.79 6.58 -0.17
N LYS A 73 -8.90 6.54 0.57
CA LYS A 73 -8.99 7.18 1.89
C LYS A 73 -7.96 6.59 2.86
N GLY A 74 -7.87 5.27 2.95
CA GLY A 74 -6.89 4.60 3.80
C GLY A 74 -5.44 4.93 3.41
N ARG A 75 -5.16 5.04 2.11
CA ARG A 75 -3.84 5.47 1.61
C ARG A 75 -3.50 6.89 2.06
N MET A 76 -4.44 7.84 1.92
CA MET A 76 -4.21 9.22 2.36
C MET A 76 -3.98 9.33 3.87
N GLU A 77 -4.72 8.56 4.68
CA GLU A 77 -4.53 8.50 6.13
C GLU A 77 -3.14 7.94 6.49
N ALA A 78 -2.70 6.88 5.81
CA ALA A 78 -1.37 6.33 5.99
C ALA A 78 -0.25 7.30 5.59
N GLU A 79 -0.42 8.04 4.48
CA GLU A 79 0.55 9.05 4.03
C GLU A 79 0.65 10.23 5.01
N ALA A 80 -0.47 10.67 5.55
CA ALA A 80 -0.50 11.69 6.59
C ALA A 80 0.23 11.21 7.85
N GLU A 81 0.02 9.97 8.25
CA GLU A 81 0.66 9.38 9.43
C GLU A 81 2.17 9.21 9.24
N VAL A 82 2.63 8.76 8.07
CA VAL A 82 4.06 8.69 7.74
C VAL A 82 4.70 10.07 7.82
N THR A 83 4.02 11.10 7.29
CA THR A 83 4.52 12.48 7.33
C THR A 83 4.64 12.99 8.78
N ARG A 84 3.65 12.68 9.62
CA ARG A 84 3.67 13.02 11.05
C ARG A 84 4.84 12.36 11.77
N LEU A 85 5.00 11.04 11.61
CA LEU A 85 6.07 10.26 12.24
C LEU A 85 7.47 10.71 11.79
N LEU A 86 7.64 11.09 10.52
CA LEU A 86 8.90 11.66 10.03
C LEU A 86 9.21 13.02 10.68
N GLY A 87 8.19 13.84 10.93
CA GLY A 87 8.33 15.09 11.67
C GLY A 87 8.80 14.86 13.11
N GLU A 88 8.13 13.95 13.82
CA GLU A 88 8.47 13.59 15.21
C GLU A 88 9.87 12.99 15.32
N LYS A 89 10.25 12.13 14.37
CA LYS A 89 11.61 11.58 14.32
C LYS A 89 12.66 12.69 14.22
N LYS A 90 12.48 13.65 13.32
CA LYS A 90 13.41 14.78 13.16
C LYS A 90 13.48 15.64 14.42
N GLU A 91 12.35 15.87 15.08
CA GLU A 91 12.31 16.62 16.34
C GLU A 91 13.09 15.88 17.45
N MET A 92 12.93 14.56 17.54
CA MET A 92 13.65 13.73 18.50
C MET A 92 15.15 13.68 18.20
N GLU A 93 15.54 13.59 16.93
CA GLU A 93 16.95 13.67 16.51
C GLU A 93 17.57 15.03 16.90
N ALA A 94 16.86 16.13 16.67
CA ALA A 94 17.34 17.46 17.07
C ALA A 94 17.42 17.62 18.60
N LYS A 95 16.48 17.05 19.35
CA LYS A 95 16.55 17.03 20.83
C LYS A 95 17.74 16.21 21.32
N LEU A 96 18.01 15.06 20.70
CA LEU A 96 19.15 14.23 21.05
C LEU A 96 20.46 14.96 20.78
N GLU A 97 20.61 15.58 19.60
CA GLU A 97 21.80 16.38 19.25
C GLU A 97 22.02 17.51 20.25
N ASN A 98 20.96 18.21 20.67
CA ASN A 98 21.06 19.25 21.69
C ASN A 98 21.52 18.71 23.05
N VAL A 99 21.02 17.54 23.47
CA VAL A 99 21.43 16.89 24.72
C VAL A 99 22.89 16.45 24.65
N GLU A 100 23.33 15.87 23.53
CA GLU A 100 24.72 15.48 23.32
C GLU A 100 25.66 16.69 23.35
N MET A 101 25.29 17.77 22.67
CA MET A 101 26.06 19.01 22.68
C MET A 101 26.13 19.63 24.07
N ASP A 102 25.02 19.65 24.82
CA ASP A 102 25.00 20.15 26.19
C ASP A 102 25.90 19.30 27.10
N PHE A 103 25.85 17.98 26.96
CA PHE A 103 26.74 17.07 27.68
C PHE A 103 28.22 17.33 27.37
N ILE A 104 28.58 17.48 26.09
CA ILE A 104 29.97 17.74 25.68
C ILE A 104 30.46 19.08 26.25
N VAL A 105 29.66 20.15 26.09
CA VAL A 105 30.03 21.49 26.57
C VAL A 105 30.19 21.49 28.10
N ASN A 106 29.30 20.79 28.81
CA ASN A 106 29.30 20.75 30.26
C ASN A 106 30.05 19.54 30.84
N PHE A 107 30.80 18.79 30.04
CA PHE A 107 31.46 17.56 30.48
C PHE A 107 32.33 17.80 31.71
N HIS A 108 33.05 18.92 31.74
CA HIS A 108 33.90 19.33 32.86
C HIS A 108 33.17 19.52 34.21
N ASN A 109 31.84 19.68 34.19
CA ASN A 109 31.01 19.80 35.37
C ASN A 109 30.38 18.46 35.81
N THR A 110 30.70 17.37 35.10
CA THR A 110 30.15 16.04 35.39
C THR A 110 31.05 15.27 36.36
N GLU A 111 30.46 14.38 37.14
CA GLU A 111 31.18 13.43 37.98
C GLU A 111 32.13 12.55 37.16
N ALA A 112 31.76 12.22 35.91
CA ALA A 112 32.61 11.49 34.98
C ALA A 112 33.92 12.23 34.67
N TYR A 113 33.86 13.57 34.49
CA TYR A 113 35.09 14.36 34.32
C TYR A 113 35.90 14.43 35.61
N THR A 114 35.27 14.59 36.77
CA THR A 114 35.99 14.56 38.06
C THR A 114 36.75 13.24 38.23
N ASN A 115 36.09 12.11 37.99
CA ASN A 115 36.72 10.79 38.07
C ASN A 115 37.85 10.63 37.04
N PHE A 116 37.62 11.05 35.79
CA PHE A 116 38.64 11.06 34.74
C PHE A 116 39.86 11.91 35.13
N SER A 117 39.62 13.15 35.57
CA SER A 117 40.67 14.10 35.97
C SER A 117 41.46 13.59 37.16
N ASP A 118 40.79 13.05 38.18
CA ASP A 118 41.42 12.51 39.39
C ASP A 118 42.29 11.30 39.08
N TYR A 119 41.85 10.41 38.19
CA TYR A 119 42.65 9.28 37.73
C TYR A 119 43.95 9.75 37.07
N PHE A 120 43.88 10.63 36.07
CA PHE A 120 45.06 11.12 35.37
C PHE A 120 45.99 11.94 36.26
N ALA A 121 45.43 12.71 37.21
CA ALA A 121 46.23 13.41 38.20
C ALA A 121 47.04 12.43 39.06
N ARG A 122 46.44 11.33 39.53
CA ARG A 122 47.16 10.28 40.28
C ARG A 122 48.25 9.62 39.45
N VAL A 123 47.97 9.29 38.18
CA VAL A 123 48.99 8.73 37.27
C VAL A 123 50.16 9.71 37.08
N GLY A 124 49.88 10.99 36.82
CA GLY A 124 50.93 12.01 36.68
C GLY A 124 51.76 12.19 37.96
N HIS A 125 51.13 12.17 39.14
CA HIS A 125 51.86 12.19 40.41
C HIS A 125 52.81 10.98 40.56
N GLN A 126 52.38 9.80 40.13
CA GLN A 126 53.20 8.60 40.16
C GLN A 126 54.41 8.69 39.23
N GLU A 127 54.25 9.21 38.01
CA GLU A 127 55.37 9.44 37.11
C GLU A 127 56.41 10.38 37.72
N VAL A 128 55.97 11.46 38.38
CA VAL A 128 56.87 12.40 39.07
C VAL A 128 57.62 11.73 40.22
N LEU A 129 56.94 10.89 41.02
CA LEU A 129 57.59 10.16 42.12
C LEU A 129 58.67 9.18 41.62
N VAL A 130 58.43 8.50 40.49
CA VAL A 130 59.42 7.64 39.84
C VAL A 130 60.67 8.43 39.44
N VAL A 131 60.49 9.60 38.82
CA VAL A 131 61.61 10.48 38.43
C VAL A 131 62.37 11.00 39.66
N LEU A 132 61.67 11.48 40.68
CA LEU A 132 62.29 12.00 41.91
C LEU A 132 63.10 10.93 42.64
N ARG A 133 62.62 9.68 42.67
CA ARG A 133 63.35 8.55 43.26
C ARG A 133 64.66 8.27 42.51
N ALA A 134 64.66 8.43 41.19
CA ALA A 134 65.84 8.22 40.37
C ALA A 134 66.85 9.37 40.50
N GLU A 135 66.38 10.62 40.54
CA GLU A 135 67.26 11.81 40.57
C GLU A 135 67.71 12.21 41.97
N ARG A 136 66.89 11.93 43.01
CA ARG A 136 67.10 12.32 44.41
C ARG A 136 66.84 11.13 45.35
N PRO A 137 67.69 10.09 45.32
CA PRO A 137 67.50 8.88 46.14
C PRO A 137 67.67 9.13 47.64
N ASP A 138 68.20 10.29 48.02
CA ASP A 138 68.38 10.75 49.40
C ASP A 138 67.10 11.36 50.01
N LEU A 139 66.09 11.64 49.20
CA LEU A 139 64.85 12.26 49.63
C LEU A 139 63.86 11.19 50.12
N ASP A 140 63.30 11.37 51.32
CA ASP A 140 62.23 10.51 51.82
C ASP A 140 60.92 10.84 51.10
N LEU A 141 60.51 9.95 50.19
CA LEU A 141 59.29 10.07 49.40
C LEU A 141 58.07 9.40 50.05
N GLY A 142 58.24 8.67 51.18
CA GLY A 142 57.17 7.93 51.85
C GLY A 142 55.91 8.78 52.12
N PRO A 143 56.04 10.00 52.68
CA PRO A 143 54.88 10.87 52.91
C PRO A 143 54.16 11.33 51.63
N LEU A 144 54.84 11.36 50.49
CA LEU A 144 54.24 11.71 49.20
C LEU A 144 53.57 10.50 48.55
N GLU A 145 54.15 9.31 48.70
CA GLU A 145 53.59 8.04 48.23
C GLU A 145 52.28 7.70 48.97
N ASP A 146 52.24 7.91 50.28
CA ASP A 146 51.02 7.72 51.09
C ASP A 146 49.90 8.72 50.72
N ARG A 147 50.28 9.93 50.31
CA ARG A 147 49.34 10.99 49.94
C ARG A 147 48.78 10.84 48.52
N PHE A 148 49.54 10.20 47.63
CA PHE A 148 49.17 10.00 46.23
C PHE A 148 49.31 8.53 45.84
N PRO A 149 48.45 7.64 46.39
CA PRO A 149 48.54 6.22 46.11
C PRO A 149 48.28 5.91 44.63
N LEU A 150 48.85 4.81 44.14
CA LEU A 150 48.54 4.27 42.81
C LEU A 150 47.03 4.09 42.67
N PRO A 151 46.43 4.50 41.53
CA PRO A 151 45.05 4.11 41.27
C PRO A 151 44.98 2.58 41.27
N GLU A 152 44.04 2.01 42.04
CA GLU A 152 43.70 0.60 41.91
C GLU A 152 43.23 0.39 40.46
N ALA A 153 43.80 -0.58 39.76
CA ALA A 153 43.26 -0.96 38.46
C ALA A 153 41.89 -1.60 38.75
N ASP A 154 40.81 -0.91 38.42
CA ASP A 154 39.46 -1.46 38.56
C ASP A 154 39.39 -2.78 37.76
N GLU A 155 39.41 -3.91 38.46
CA GLU A 155 39.06 -5.23 37.92
C GLU A 155 37.55 -5.33 37.72
N GLU A 156 36.93 -4.42 36.97
CA GLU A 156 35.56 -4.62 36.47
C GLU A 156 35.43 -4.13 35.03
N ALA A 157 35.88 -4.97 34.10
CA ALA A 157 35.40 -4.98 32.73
C ALA A 157 35.11 -6.44 32.35
N GLY A 158 33.97 -6.97 32.82
CA GLY A 158 33.52 -8.30 32.39
C GLY A 158 32.34 -8.89 33.15
N SER A 159 31.14 -8.35 32.96
CA SER A 159 29.87 -9.12 32.88
C SER A 159 28.75 -8.27 32.28
#